data_AF-A0A7W0GKF4-F1
#
_entry.id   AF-A0A7W0GKF4-F1
#
_cell.length_a   1.000
_cell.length_b   1.000
_cell.length_c   1.000
_cell.angle_alpha   90.00
_cell.angle_beta   90.00
_cell.angle_gamma   90.00
#
_symmetry.space_group_name_H-M   'P 1'
#
loop_
_entity.id
_entity.type
_entity.pdbx_description
1 polymer ?
#
loop_
_entity_poly.entity_id
_entity_poly.type
_entity_poly.pdbx_seq_one_letter_code
_entity_poly.pdbx_strand_id
1 'polypeptide(L)' 'MPSHTYEGGARQRCVLVEFESVERAAAAYSSPAYQVALAKLEGAVKREVRIVPGVD' A
#
# COMPACT_ATOMS: atom_id res chain seq x y z
N MET A 1 1.84 11.12 -10.06
CA MET A 1 2.80 11.60 -9.04
C MET A 1 2.09 12.64 -8.19
N PRO A 2 2.42 12.80 -6.89
CA PRO A 2 1.83 13.85 -6.06
C PRO A 2 2.18 15.23 -6.64
N SER A 3 1.28 16.19 -6.45
CA SER A 3 1.51 17.59 -6.89
C SER A 3 2.63 18.25 -6.08
N HIS A 4 2.70 17.93 -4.79
CA HIS A 4 3.67 18.45 -3.83
C HIS A 4 4.15 17.34 -2.90
N THR A 5 5.38 17.48 -2.40
CA THR A 5 5.97 16.64 -1.36
C THR A 5 6.67 17.54 -0.37
N TYR A 6 6.51 17.25 0.92
CA TYR A 6 7.08 18.03 2.02
C TYR A 6 8.00 17.14 2.87
N GLU A 7 8.89 17.76 3.64
CA GLU A 7 9.87 17.11 4.52
C GLU A 7 10.58 15.91 3.84
N GLY A 8 10.35 14.68 4.34
CA GLY A 8 10.94 13.44 3.82
C GLY A 8 10.04 12.69 2.83
N GLY A 9 8.96 13.30 2.35
CA GLY A 9 8.00 12.66 1.46
C GLY A 9 8.60 12.31 0.09
N ALA A 10 8.57 11.03 -0.29
CA ALA A 10 9.03 10.60 -1.61
C ALA A 10 8.05 11.07 -2.70
N ARG A 11 8.58 11.75 -3.73
CA ARG A 11 7.81 12.13 -4.92
C ARG A 11 7.61 10.92 -5.83
N GLN A 12 6.72 10.01 -5.42
CA GLN A 12 6.43 8.73 -6.09
C GLN A 12 4.92 8.49 -6.18
N ARG A 13 4.49 7.49 -6.95
CA ARG A 13 3.06 7.13 -7.04
C ARG A 13 2.57 6.68 -5.65
N CYS A 14 1.55 7.37 -5.15
CA CYS A 14 0.86 7.03 -3.91
C CYS A 14 -0.55 6.52 -4.24
N VAL A 15 -1.00 5.49 -3.53
CA VAL A 15 -2.34 4.90 -3.66
C VAL A 15 -2.90 4.77 -2.26
N LEU A 16 -4.12 5.26 -2.05
CA LEU A 16 -4.89 5.08 -0.83
C LEU A 16 -6.06 4.13 -1.13
N VAL A 17 -6.24 3.12 -0.29
CA VAL A 17 -7.34 2.15 -0.40
C VAL A 17 -8.01 2.07 0.95
N GLU A 18 -9.31 2.29 0.99
CA GLU A 18 -10.12 2.19 2.20
C GLU A 18 -10.69 0.77 2.33
N PHE A 19 -10.70 0.27 3.56
CA PHE A 19 -11.28 -1.02 3.94
C PHE A 19 -12.18 -0.83 5.16
N GLU A 20 -13.15 -1.72 5.30
CA GLU A 20 -14.09 -1.74 6.43
C GLU A 20 -13.39 -1.89 7.80
N SER A 21 -12.21 -2.53 7.83
CA SER A 21 -11.41 -2.68 9.05
C SER A 21 -9.93 -2.95 8.75
N VAL A 22 -9.07 -2.81 9.76
CA VAL A 22 -7.65 -3.15 9.69
C VAL A 22 -7.45 -4.64 9.37
N GLU A 23 -8.26 -5.51 9.96
CA GLU A 23 -8.22 -6.96 9.74
C GLU A 23 -8.54 -7.31 8.28
N ARG A 24 -9.51 -6.62 7.67
CA ARG A 24 -9.85 -6.81 6.26
C ARG A 24 -8.74 -6.32 5.33
N ALA A 25 -8.09 -5.19 5.64
CA ALA A 25 -6.93 -4.71 4.91
C ALA A 25 -5.74 -5.70 5.01
N ALA A 26 -5.49 -6.23 6.22
CA ALA A 26 -4.43 -7.21 6.45
C ALA A 26 -4.71 -8.54 5.72
N ALA A 27 -5.95 -9.02 5.77
CA ALA A 27 -6.37 -10.22 5.04
C ALA A 27 -6.28 -10.05 3.53
N ALA A 28 -6.61 -8.86 2.99
CA ALA A 28 -6.42 -8.56 1.58
C ALA A 28 -4.94 -8.61 1.18
N TYR A 29 -4.06 -8.01 1.97
CA TYR A 29 -2.61 -8.03 1.73
C TYR A 29 -2.05 -9.46 1.78
N SER A 30 -2.42 -10.26 2.79
CA SER A 30 -1.92 -11.63 2.95
C SER A 30 -2.61 -12.66 2.04
N SER A 31 -3.65 -12.26 1.30
CA SER A 31 -4.43 -13.17 0.47
C SER A 31 -3.58 -13.86 -0.62
N PRO A 32 -3.87 -15.13 -0.97
CA PRO A 32 -3.12 -15.84 -2.01
C PRO A 32 -3.09 -15.11 -3.35
N ALA A 33 -4.21 -14.50 -3.76
CA ALA A 33 -4.30 -13.76 -5.00
C ALA A 33 -3.39 -12.52 -5.01
N TYR A 34 -3.34 -11.77 -3.89
CA TYR A 34 -2.45 -10.62 -3.78
C TYR A 34 -0.99 -11.04 -3.74
N GLN A 35 -0.64 -12.12 -3.04
CA GLN A 35 0.73 -12.65 -3.00
C GLN A 35 1.22 -13.11 -4.39
N VAL A 36 0.36 -13.73 -5.21
CA VAL A 36 0.68 -14.03 -6.62
C VAL A 36 0.94 -12.76 -7.42
N ALA A 37 0.20 -11.68 -7.17
CA ALA A 37 0.47 -10.38 -7.80
C ALA A 37 1.80 -9.77 -7.32
N LEU A 38 2.16 -9.94 -6.04
CA LEU A 38 3.43 -9.45 -5.50
C LEU A 38 4.64 -10.16 -6.12
N ALA A 39 4.55 -11.48 -6.33
CA ALA A 39 5.61 -12.24 -6.98
C ALA A 39 5.93 -11.73 -8.39
N LYS A 40 4.92 -11.24 -9.12
CA LYS A 40 5.12 -10.62 -10.45
C LYS A 40 5.85 -9.28 -10.40
N LEU A 41 5.90 -8.64 -9.24
CA LEU A 41 6.54 -7.33 -9.03
C LEU A 41 7.94 -7.45 -8.41
N GLU A 42 8.39 -8.67 -8.09
CA GLU A 42 9.69 -8.92 -7.48
C GLU A 42 10.84 -8.41 -8.36
N GLY A 43 11.75 -7.63 -7.78
CA GLY A 43 12.88 -7.00 -8.48
C GLY A 43 12.53 -5.84 -9.41
N ALA A 44 11.25 -5.67 -9.79
CA ALA A 44 10.82 -4.64 -10.73
C ALA A 44 10.57 -3.28 -10.06
N VAL A 45 10.11 -3.26 -8.81
CA VAL A 45 9.75 -2.02 -8.09
C VAL A 45 10.17 -2.07 -6.63
N LYS A 46 10.57 -0.91 -6.10
CA LYS A 46 10.66 -0.67 -4.65
C LYS A 46 9.38 0.03 -4.22
N ARG A 47 8.63 -0.57 -3.29
CA ARG A 47 7.36 -0.04 -2.80
C ARG A 47 7.25 -0.18 -1.30
N GLU A 48 6.48 0.71 -0.70
CA GLU A 48 6.12 0.68 0.70
C GLU A 48 4.60 0.53 0.81
N VAL A 49 4.14 -0.29 1.75
CA VAL A 49 2.72 -0.45 2.08
C VAL A 49 2.58 -0.33 3.58
N ARG A 50 1.62 0.48 4.03
CA ARG A 50 1.26 0.65 5.43
C ARG A 50 -0.24 0.43 5.58
N ILE A 51 -0.64 -0.30 6.62
CA ILE A 51 -2.04 -0.38 7.06
C ILE A 51 -2.14 0.51 8.29
N VAL A 52 -3.03 1.49 8.24
CA VAL A 52 -3.19 2.50 9.29
C VAL A 52 -4.65 2.44 9.74
N PRO A 53 -4.95 2.29 11.05
CA PRO A 53 -6.32 2.39 11.52
C PRO A 53 -6.89 3.78 11.24
N GLY A 54 -8.19 3.83 10.94
CA GLY A 54 -8.91 5.10 10.93
C GLY A 54 -8.87 5.75 12.32
N VAL A 55 -9.07 7.06 12.34
CA VAL A 55 -9.33 7.81 13.57
C VAL A 55 -10.84 8.05 13.67
N ASP A 56 -11.36 8.05 14.90
CA ASP A 56 -12.72 8.51 15.20
C ASP A 56 -12.84 10.04 15.09
#